data_AF-A0AAD5VJU7-F1
#
_entry.id   AF-A0AAD5VJU7-F1
#
_cell.length_a   1.000
_cell.length_b   1.000
_cell.length_c   1.000
_cell.angle_alpha   90.00
_cell.angle_beta   90.00
_cell.angle_gamma   90.00
#
_symmetry.space_group_name_H-M   'P 1'
#
loop_
_entity.id
_entity.type
_entity.pdbx_description
1 polymer ?
#
loop_
_entity_poly.entity_id
_entity_poly.type
_entity_poly.pdbx_seq_one_letter_code
_entity_poly.pdbx_strand_id
1 'polypeptide(L)'
;MHQCLAIPDIQHLICELLRTELSLRGRSGPLFTLARTCRAFTEPALDNLYYELESLWPLIKCLPHDAWTVTAPTGLSILDKGTISLRRALSSADAATIQKYSQRVRVIEIDSEGYRVDEGVFHALGFFFPEYLLPNLKRLWFYDSPSRPPIFQYIRLFICPGLTSLRINLQGLDAQTGSLVNSLPSLITPSALRDFHLLFSLRKKAFGHAHLHCISSCIGTWHNLRNLRLTVADYDAILQASRLPHLRRLMVANLDKQQYIDQQEIELISKPFPALRRLTINISLDKGTRLLPLLRGCKLQELKIAQRGPTDNSSLSDFLAGVGKYLKPDSFQTLWINAPINPPEGVSFGAMVAPFLQYSKLQSFKFKLAQLPPLTAQETLQIKTSWPNLRTLCIAAHDGLACEGTNLSSLLPLASGLPRLRRLKMDLNAWCPLDRAELFDMYRRSRDFGVCNSPLKYLDVRWSKISHKEFVAAFLSEAFPNLLHIRSLYLGTDDGDERRNHRRWQTVGQVLLPLLRMTKRKEQLRLTHRDDAMDVEGDEEMEEDKDGADRLAPFWSGRMVDDDEDVSSDGNHTDEDGSDFSTDEESDYGE
;
A
#
# COMPACT_ATOMS: atom_id res chain seq x y z
N MET A 1 18.53 -42.15 -13.00
CA MET A 1 17.63 -41.32 -12.17
C MET A 1 17.21 -42.15 -10.97
N HIS A 2 17.36 -41.64 -9.75
CA HIS A 2 16.91 -42.36 -8.54
C HIS A 2 15.40 -42.60 -8.60
N GLN A 3 14.91 -43.73 -8.11
CA GLN A 3 13.49 -44.11 -8.23
C GLN A 3 12.53 -43.06 -7.66
N CYS A 4 12.89 -42.41 -6.54
CA CYS A 4 12.10 -41.33 -5.96
C CYS A 4 11.93 -40.14 -6.91
N LEU A 5 12.93 -39.82 -7.74
CA LEU A 5 12.85 -38.72 -8.71
C LEU A 5 12.05 -39.08 -9.96
N ALA A 6 11.66 -40.35 -10.13
CA ALA A 6 10.77 -40.79 -11.20
C ALA A 6 9.28 -40.61 -10.84
N ILE A 7 8.96 -40.29 -9.58
CA ILE A 7 7.59 -40.05 -9.12
C ILE A 7 7.11 -38.69 -9.65
N PRO A 8 6.03 -38.62 -10.45
CA PRO A 8 5.55 -37.37 -11.05
C PRO A 8 5.26 -36.27 -10.03
N ASP A 9 4.64 -36.61 -8.90
CA ASP A 9 4.32 -35.64 -7.84
C ASP A 9 5.57 -34.99 -7.26
N ILE A 10 6.66 -35.76 -7.09
CA ILE A 10 7.94 -35.24 -6.62
C ILE A 10 8.56 -34.32 -7.67
N GLN A 11 8.46 -34.66 -8.96
CA GLN A 11 8.96 -33.80 -10.04
C GLN A 11 8.21 -32.47 -10.10
N HIS A 12 6.88 -32.50 -10.01
CA HIS A 12 6.05 -31.29 -9.97
C HIS A 12 6.35 -30.44 -8.75
N LEU A 13 6.49 -31.05 -7.57
CA LEU A 13 6.83 -30.34 -6.33
C LEU A 13 8.20 -29.68 -6.42
N ILE A 14 9.22 -30.37 -6.94
CA ILE A 14 10.55 -29.77 -7.15
C ILE A 14 10.46 -28.55 -8.08
N CYS A 15 9.79 -28.69 -9.23
CA CYS A 15 9.63 -27.59 -10.17
C CYS A 15 8.82 -26.42 -9.58
N GLU A 16 7.80 -26.71 -8.77
CA GLU A 16 6.99 -25.69 -8.08
C GLU A 16 7.78 -24.94 -7.01
N LEU A 17 8.58 -25.66 -6.21
CA LEU A 17 9.48 -25.06 -5.22
C LEU A 17 10.51 -24.17 -5.89
N LEU A 18 11.13 -24.65 -6.97
CA LEU A 18 12.05 -23.85 -7.77
C LEU A 18 11.35 -22.58 -8.28
N ARG A 19 10.16 -22.69 -8.88
CA ARG A 19 9.40 -21.52 -9.33
C ARG A 19 9.18 -20.53 -8.17
N THR A 20 8.75 -21.00 -7.00
CA THR A 20 8.40 -20.15 -5.86
C THR A 20 9.63 -19.43 -5.27
N GLU A 21 10.74 -20.14 -5.07
CA GLU A 21 11.99 -19.51 -4.59
C GLU A 21 12.61 -18.57 -5.62
N LEU A 22 12.44 -18.87 -6.91
CA LEU A 22 13.05 -18.10 -8.00
C LEU A 22 12.22 -16.88 -8.40
N SER A 23 10.90 -16.91 -8.25
CA SER A 23 10.05 -15.71 -8.33
C SER A 23 10.48 -14.67 -7.30
N LEU A 24 10.95 -15.08 -6.12
CA LEU A 24 11.52 -14.17 -5.11
C LEU A 24 12.89 -13.59 -5.51
N ARG A 25 13.58 -14.20 -6.49
CA ARG A 25 14.93 -13.82 -6.93
C ARG A 25 15.00 -13.34 -8.38
N GLY A 26 13.88 -13.28 -9.09
CA GLY A 26 13.78 -12.87 -10.50
C GLY A 26 14.58 -13.73 -11.49
N ARG A 27 14.78 -15.04 -11.23
CA ARG A 27 15.66 -15.90 -12.05
C ARG A 27 14.99 -17.19 -12.53
N SER A 28 14.59 -17.28 -13.79
CA SER A 28 14.03 -18.52 -14.38
C SER A 28 15.07 -19.57 -14.83
N GLY A 29 16.37 -19.28 -14.71
CA GLY A 29 17.48 -20.09 -15.23
C GLY A 29 17.53 -21.56 -14.75
N PRO A 30 17.26 -21.87 -13.48
CA PRO A 30 17.26 -23.26 -13.00
C PRO A 30 16.14 -24.13 -13.60
N LEU A 31 14.94 -23.58 -13.82
CA LEU A 31 13.84 -24.31 -14.48
C LEU A 31 14.16 -24.61 -15.95
N PHE A 32 14.74 -23.63 -16.66
CA PHE A 32 15.21 -23.83 -18.02
C PHE A 32 16.30 -24.91 -18.10
N THR A 33 17.24 -24.89 -17.14
CA THR A 33 18.29 -25.90 -17.06
C THR A 33 17.68 -27.27 -16.79
N LEU A 34 16.80 -27.38 -15.79
CA LEU A 34 16.14 -28.62 -15.40
C LEU A 34 15.34 -29.23 -16.55
N ALA A 35 14.60 -28.41 -17.31
CA ALA A 35 13.85 -28.86 -18.49
C ALA A 35 14.73 -29.55 -19.55
N ARG A 36 16.01 -29.17 -19.63
CA ARG A 36 16.99 -29.70 -20.58
C ARG A 36 17.80 -30.88 -20.05
N THR A 37 17.71 -31.21 -18.77
CA THR A 37 18.52 -32.29 -18.17
C THR A 37 18.03 -33.68 -18.58
N CYS A 38 16.74 -33.97 -18.46
CA CYS A 38 16.17 -35.25 -18.85
C CYS A 38 14.67 -35.17 -19.15
N ARG A 39 14.18 -36.12 -19.95
CA ARG A 39 12.79 -36.19 -20.44
C ARG A 39 11.73 -36.16 -19.33
N ALA A 40 12.02 -36.79 -18.19
CA ALA A 40 11.08 -36.84 -17.06
C ALA A 40 10.79 -35.47 -16.44
N PHE A 41 11.78 -34.56 -16.44
CA PHE A 41 11.62 -33.20 -15.91
C PHE A 41 11.25 -32.18 -16.99
N THR A 42 11.34 -32.52 -18.28
CA THR A 42 11.07 -31.58 -19.38
C THR A 42 9.68 -30.97 -19.27
N GLU A 43 8.63 -31.78 -19.20
CA GLU A 43 7.25 -31.28 -19.16
C GLU A 43 6.92 -30.53 -17.86
N PRO A 44 7.20 -31.07 -16.65
CA PRO A 44 6.94 -30.35 -15.39
C PRO A 44 7.73 -29.05 -15.25
N ALA A 45 8.97 -29.01 -15.75
CA ALA A 45 9.79 -27.81 -15.70
C ALA A 45 9.32 -26.76 -16.71
N LEU A 46 8.90 -27.15 -17.92
CA LEU A 46 8.31 -26.23 -18.89
C LEU A 46 6.97 -25.66 -18.40
N ASP A 47 6.12 -26.48 -17.77
CA ASP A 47 4.87 -26.01 -17.16
C ASP A 47 5.12 -24.92 -16.12
N ASN A 48 6.13 -25.09 -15.28
CA ASN A 48 6.49 -24.10 -14.27
C ASN A 48 7.25 -22.90 -14.85
N LEU A 49 8.06 -23.11 -15.89
CA LEU A 49 8.81 -22.05 -16.56
C LEU A 49 7.88 -21.05 -17.25
N TYR A 50 6.82 -21.54 -17.89
CA TYR A 50 5.84 -20.71 -18.61
C TYR A 50 4.60 -20.36 -17.77
N TYR A 51 4.53 -20.82 -16.52
CA TYR A 51 3.37 -20.62 -15.66
C TYR A 51 2.99 -19.14 -15.49
N GLU A 52 3.98 -18.29 -15.23
CA GLU A 52 3.84 -16.86 -14.97
C GLU A 52 4.82 -16.07 -15.83
N LEU A 53 4.27 -15.24 -16.72
CA LEU A 53 5.03 -14.46 -17.69
C LEU A 53 4.85 -12.96 -17.42
N GLU A 54 5.94 -12.21 -17.36
CA GLU A 54 5.91 -10.74 -17.22
C GLU A 54 5.71 -10.02 -18.56
N SER A 55 5.75 -10.74 -19.68
CA SER A 55 5.47 -10.21 -21.03
C SER A 55 5.23 -11.36 -22.01
N LEU A 56 4.79 -11.05 -23.24
CA LEU A 56 4.74 -12.04 -24.33
C LEU A 56 6.12 -12.48 -24.83
N TRP A 57 7.20 -11.81 -24.40
CA TRP A 57 8.55 -12.05 -24.89
C TRP A 57 8.96 -13.53 -24.89
N PRO A 58 8.74 -14.31 -23.81
CA PRO A 58 9.17 -15.71 -23.79
C PRO A 58 8.45 -16.59 -24.83
N LEU A 59 7.22 -16.21 -25.24
CA LEU A 59 6.50 -16.89 -26.31
C LEU A 59 7.05 -16.50 -27.69
N ILE A 60 7.27 -15.20 -27.91
CA ILE A 60 7.81 -14.69 -29.19
C ILE A 60 9.23 -15.21 -29.43
N LYS A 61 10.06 -15.29 -28.39
CA LYS A 61 11.43 -15.79 -28.46
C LYS A 61 11.52 -17.27 -28.87
N CYS A 62 10.43 -18.03 -28.78
CA CYS A 62 10.37 -19.40 -29.26
C CYS A 62 10.29 -19.52 -30.79
N LEU A 63 9.96 -18.42 -31.47
CA LEU A 63 9.93 -18.37 -32.92
C LEU A 63 11.36 -18.41 -33.50
N PRO A 64 11.50 -18.84 -34.77
CA PRO A 64 12.75 -18.73 -35.52
C PRO A 64 13.38 -17.33 -35.42
N HIS A 65 14.72 -17.26 -35.38
CA HIS A 65 15.44 -16.00 -35.15
C HIS A 65 15.20 -14.95 -36.26
N ASP A 66 14.82 -15.39 -37.46
CA ASP A 66 14.42 -14.52 -38.57
C ASP A 66 13.01 -13.93 -38.42
N ALA A 67 12.20 -14.40 -37.44
CA ALA A 67 10.82 -13.95 -37.24
C ALA A 67 10.70 -12.68 -36.40
N TRP A 68 11.66 -12.39 -35.51
CA TRP A 68 11.58 -11.28 -34.56
C TRP A 68 12.88 -10.47 -34.48
N THR A 69 12.75 -9.24 -34.00
CA THR A 69 13.88 -8.37 -33.65
C THR A 69 13.60 -7.65 -32.35
N VAL A 70 14.66 -7.23 -31.67
CA VAL A 70 14.57 -6.34 -30.51
C VAL A 70 15.29 -5.05 -30.85
N THR A 71 14.57 -3.93 -30.81
CA THR A 71 15.18 -2.60 -30.93
C THR A 71 15.76 -2.17 -29.59
N ALA A 72 16.79 -1.31 -29.64
CA ALA A 72 17.43 -0.81 -28.43
C ALA A 72 16.43 -0.04 -27.55
N PRO A 73 16.63 -0.01 -26.21
CA PRO A 73 15.82 0.78 -25.30
C PRO A 73 15.76 2.24 -25.75
N THR A 74 14.62 2.89 -25.58
CA THR A 74 14.45 4.30 -25.98
C THR A 74 15.04 5.29 -24.97
N GLY A 75 15.71 4.80 -23.91
CA GLY A 75 16.36 5.60 -22.87
C GLY A 75 15.42 6.28 -21.86
N LEU A 76 14.10 6.11 -21.98
CA LEU A 76 13.10 6.79 -21.14
C LEU A 76 12.90 6.15 -19.76
N SER A 77 13.37 4.92 -19.55
CA SER A 77 13.34 4.24 -18.26
C SER A 77 14.54 3.30 -18.12
N ILE A 78 15.13 3.25 -16.93
CA ILE A 78 16.24 2.33 -16.57
C ILE A 78 15.79 0.85 -16.70
N LEU A 79 14.47 0.61 -16.70
CA LEU A 79 13.86 -0.71 -16.78
C LEU A 79 13.40 -1.08 -18.20
N ASP A 80 13.56 -0.18 -19.18
CA ASP A 80 13.26 -0.45 -20.58
C ASP A 80 14.31 -1.40 -21.18
N LYS A 81 13.87 -2.58 -21.63
CA LYS A 81 14.75 -3.60 -22.24
C LYS A 81 14.70 -3.58 -23.77
N GLY A 82 13.93 -2.67 -24.38
CA GLY A 82 13.75 -2.55 -25.83
C GLY A 82 12.38 -3.03 -26.32
N THR A 83 12.11 -2.82 -27.61
CA THR A 83 10.82 -3.22 -28.25
C THR A 83 11.00 -4.43 -29.15
N ILE A 84 10.12 -5.41 -28.99
CA ILE A 84 10.04 -6.63 -29.79
C ILE A 84 9.12 -6.37 -30.97
N SER A 85 9.61 -6.57 -32.18
CA SER A 85 8.87 -6.42 -33.42
C SER A 85 9.03 -7.66 -34.31
N LEU A 86 8.11 -7.87 -35.23
CA LEU A 86 8.22 -8.93 -36.24
C LEU A 86 9.13 -8.48 -37.39
N ARG A 87 10.01 -9.37 -37.85
CA ARG A 87 10.84 -9.17 -39.05
C ARG A 87 10.15 -9.64 -40.33
N ARG A 88 9.21 -10.57 -40.22
CA ARG A 88 8.39 -11.12 -41.30
C ARG A 88 6.99 -11.46 -40.80
N ALA A 89 6.06 -11.67 -41.71
CA ALA A 89 4.74 -12.20 -41.36
C ALA A 89 4.87 -13.58 -40.67
N LEU A 90 4.00 -13.84 -39.69
CA LEU A 90 3.90 -15.14 -39.04
C LEU A 90 3.29 -16.16 -39.99
N SER A 91 3.86 -17.36 -40.01
CA SER A 91 3.33 -18.53 -40.72
C SER A 91 2.52 -19.40 -39.77
N SER A 92 1.77 -20.37 -40.31
CA SER A 92 1.04 -21.36 -39.51
C SER A 92 1.97 -22.18 -38.59
N ALA A 93 3.22 -22.41 -38.99
CA ALA A 93 4.20 -23.11 -38.16
C ALA A 93 4.66 -22.26 -36.96
N ASP A 94 4.78 -20.95 -37.14
CA ASP A 94 5.08 -20.00 -36.06
C ASP A 94 3.91 -19.97 -35.05
N ALA A 95 2.67 -19.90 -35.54
CA ALA A 95 1.48 -19.93 -34.70
C ALA A 95 1.38 -21.25 -33.90
N ALA A 96 1.64 -22.40 -34.52
CA ALA A 96 1.67 -23.70 -33.82
C ALA A 96 2.75 -23.74 -32.71
N THR A 97 3.89 -23.10 -32.95
CA THR A 97 4.97 -22.98 -31.94
C THR A 97 4.52 -22.16 -30.74
N ILE A 98 3.85 -21.02 -30.98
CA ILE A 98 3.29 -20.19 -29.91
C ILE A 98 2.22 -20.97 -29.13
N GLN A 99 1.26 -21.59 -29.82
CA GLN A 99 0.17 -22.35 -29.23
C GLN A 99 0.68 -23.45 -28.28
N LYS A 100 1.76 -24.15 -28.66
CA LYS A 100 2.38 -25.21 -27.86
C LYS A 100 2.75 -24.75 -26.44
N TYR A 101 3.22 -23.50 -26.29
CA TYR A 101 3.64 -22.94 -24.99
C TYR A 101 2.52 -22.12 -24.33
N SER A 102 1.66 -21.47 -25.12
CA SER A 102 0.53 -20.68 -24.62
C SER A 102 -0.39 -21.45 -23.67
N GLN A 103 -0.61 -22.74 -23.92
CA GLN A 103 -1.43 -23.60 -23.06
C GLN A 103 -0.86 -23.81 -21.64
N ARG A 104 0.42 -23.50 -21.40
CA ARG A 104 1.07 -23.62 -20.08
C ARG A 104 0.93 -22.34 -19.24
N VAL A 105 0.65 -21.21 -19.89
CA VAL A 105 0.54 -19.92 -19.22
C VAL A 105 -0.71 -19.89 -18.34
N ARG A 106 -0.55 -19.46 -17.09
CA ARG A 106 -1.61 -19.30 -16.09
C ARG A 106 -1.69 -17.86 -15.59
N VAL A 107 -0.60 -17.11 -15.67
CA VAL A 107 -0.49 -15.72 -15.24
C VAL A 107 0.28 -14.96 -16.28
N ILE A 108 -0.23 -13.81 -16.69
CA ILE A 108 0.51 -12.93 -17.59
C ILE A 108 0.35 -11.47 -17.21
N GLU A 109 1.45 -10.74 -17.34
CA GLU A 109 1.48 -9.28 -17.40
C GLU A 109 1.66 -8.83 -18.84
N ILE A 110 0.86 -7.83 -19.23
CA ILE A 110 0.93 -7.21 -20.54
C ILE A 110 1.27 -5.74 -20.34
N ASP A 111 2.28 -5.29 -21.08
CA ASP A 111 2.77 -3.91 -21.10
C ASP A 111 3.32 -3.39 -19.75
N SER A 112 3.80 -4.29 -18.88
CA SER A 112 4.54 -3.88 -17.68
C SER A 112 5.97 -3.42 -18.03
N GLU A 113 6.85 -3.37 -17.04
CA GLU A 113 8.25 -2.96 -17.19
C GLU A 113 9.09 -4.09 -17.80
N GLY A 114 9.97 -3.79 -18.76
CA GLY A 114 10.80 -4.80 -19.43
C GLY A 114 10.81 -4.66 -20.95
N TYR A 115 10.62 -5.78 -21.66
CA TYR A 115 10.56 -5.80 -23.13
C TYR A 115 9.17 -5.37 -23.60
N ARG A 116 9.12 -4.35 -24.45
CA ARG A 116 7.88 -3.90 -25.09
C ARG A 116 7.53 -4.83 -26.23
N VAL A 117 6.25 -4.94 -26.55
CA VAL A 117 5.77 -5.70 -27.70
C VAL A 117 5.13 -4.71 -28.64
N ASP A 118 5.64 -4.65 -29.87
CA ASP A 118 5.14 -3.77 -30.90
C ASP A 118 3.68 -4.11 -31.26
N GLU A 119 2.91 -3.09 -31.63
CA GLU A 119 1.50 -3.24 -31.99
C GLU A 119 1.30 -4.28 -33.11
N GLY A 120 2.19 -4.31 -34.10
CA GLY A 120 2.12 -5.26 -35.22
C GLY A 120 2.19 -6.72 -34.76
N VAL A 121 2.84 -7.00 -33.63
CA VAL A 121 2.85 -8.34 -33.03
C VAL A 121 1.46 -8.70 -32.52
N PHE A 122 0.78 -7.82 -31.78
CA PHE A 122 -0.57 -8.08 -31.30
C PHE A 122 -1.57 -8.25 -32.44
N HIS A 123 -1.45 -7.43 -33.48
CA HIS A 123 -2.26 -7.56 -34.69
C HIS A 123 -2.08 -8.93 -35.36
N ALA A 124 -0.82 -9.35 -35.56
CA ALA A 124 -0.53 -10.66 -36.13
C ALA A 124 -1.06 -11.81 -35.26
N LEU A 125 -0.95 -11.71 -33.93
CA LEU A 125 -1.51 -12.70 -33.01
C LEU A 125 -3.05 -12.73 -33.08
N GLY A 126 -3.71 -11.58 -33.21
CA GLY A 126 -5.16 -11.47 -33.43
C GLY A 126 -5.66 -12.26 -34.63
N PHE A 127 -4.87 -12.30 -35.70
CA PHE A 127 -5.22 -13.06 -36.90
C PHE A 127 -5.17 -14.59 -36.68
N PHE A 128 -4.17 -15.10 -35.96
CA PHE A 128 -4.00 -16.54 -35.74
C PHE A 128 -4.79 -17.08 -34.54
N PHE A 129 -5.15 -16.23 -33.59
CA PHE A 129 -5.82 -16.60 -32.35
C PHE A 129 -7.12 -15.78 -32.17
N PRO A 130 -8.17 -16.06 -32.98
CA PRO A 130 -9.39 -15.27 -32.99
C PRO A 130 -10.22 -15.37 -31.70
N GLU A 131 -10.09 -16.47 -30.94
CA GLU A 131 -10.76 -16.61 -29.64
C GLU A 131 -9.89 -16.03 -28.51
N TYR A 132 -8.80 -16.72 -28.17
CA TYR A 132 -7.86 -16.31 -27.14
C TYR A 132 -6.50 -16.96 -27.40
N LEU A 133 -5.43 -16.22 -27.13
CA LEU A 133 -4.06 -16.68 -27.23
C LEU A 133 -3.70 -17.67 -26.11
N LEU A 134 -4.23 -17.44 -24.91
CA LEU A 134 -3.84 -18.15 -23.67
C LEU A 134 -5.04 -18.91 -23.09
N PRO A 135 -5.28 -20.16 -23.53
CA PRO A 135 -6.52 -20.90 -23.24
C PRO A 135 -6.74 -21.24 -21.77
N ASN A 136 -5.68 -21.33 -20.99
CA ASN A 136 -5.72 -21.74 -19.59
C ASN A 136 -5.42 -20.60 -18.61
N LEU A 137 -5.46 -19.34 -19.08
CA LEU A 137 -5.10 -18.19 -18.26
C LEU A 137 -6.03 -18.05 -17.04
N LYS A 138 -5.43 -17.78 -15.88
CA LYS A 138 -6.13 -17.60 -14.60
C LYS A 138 -6.05 -16.18 -14.08
N ARG A 139 -4.94 -15.48 -14.33
CA ARG A 139 -4.70 -14.11 -13.88
C ARG A 139 -4.12 -13.27 -15.02
N LEU A 140 -4.75 -12.14 -15.31
CA LEU A 140 -4.30 -11.16 -16.29
C LEU A 140 -4.07 -9.81 -15.60
N TRP A 141 -2.87 -9.25 -15.75
CA TRP A 141 -2.57 -7.86 -15.43
C TRP A 141 -2.26 -7.11 -16.71
N PHE A 142 -3.13 -6.17 -17.07
CA PHE A 142 -3.01 -5.36 -18.26
C PHE A 142 -2.69 -3.93 -17.86
N TYR A 143 -1.55 -3.44 -18.32
CA TYR A 143 -1.13 -2.08 -18.12
C TYR A 143 -1.26 -1.32 -19.44
N ASP A 144 -1.51 -0.03 -19.35
CA ASP A 144 -1.42 0.91 -20.45
C ASP A 144 -0.42 1.96 -19.98
N SER A 145 0.67 2.14 -20.73
CA SER A 145 1.74 3.06 -20.36
C SER A 145 1.61 4.39 -21.14
N PRO A 146 1.83 5.56 -20.52
CA PRO A 146 1.60 6.84 -21.19
C PRO A 146 2.64 7.15 -22.26
N SER A 147 3.76 6.42 -22.25
CA SER A 147 4.85 6.51 -23.21
C SER A 147 4.71 5.50 -24.35
N ARG A 148 3.59 4.77 -24.47
CA ARG A 148 3.39 3.68 -25.41
C ARG A 148 2.10 3.84 -26.22
N PRO A 149 2.04 3.29 -27.46
CA PRO A 149 0.79 3.23 -28.22
C PRO A 149 -0.28 2.43 -27.47
N PRO A 150 -1.57 2.80 -27.58
CA PRO A 150 -2.65 2.14 -26.87
C PRO A 150 -2.89 0.73 -27.41
N ILE A 151 -2.49 -0.30 -26.66
CA ILE A 151 -2.69 -1.70 -27.03
C ILE A 151 -3.93 -2.34 -26.38
N PHE A 152 -4.73 -1.56 -25.64
CA PHE A 152 -5.88 -2.09 -24.89
C PHE A 152 -6.93 -2.77 -25.78
N GLN A 153 -7.03 -2.40 -27.07
CA GLN A 153 -7.89 -3.06 -28.04
C GLN A 153 -7.63 -4.56 -28.20
N TYR A 154 -6.41 -5.02 -27.88
CA TYR A 154 -6.01 -6.42 -27.98
C TYR A 154 -6.30 -7.23 -26.70
N ILE A 155 -6.97 -6.65 -25.70
CA ILE A 155 -7.29 -7.35 -24.44
C ILE A 155 -8.07 -8.67 -24.65
N ARG A 156 -8.86 -8.75 -25.74
CA ARG A 156 -9.64 -9.94 -26.11
C ARG A 156 -8.78 -11.18 -26.27
N LEU A 157 -7.52 -11.04 -26.72
CA LEU A 157 -6.57 -12.15 -26.82
C LEU A 157 -6.31 -12.87 -25.50
N PHE A 158 -6.59 -12.22 -24.37
CA PHE A 158 -6.23 -12.70 -23.04
C PHE A 158 -7.45 -13.02 -22.17
N ILE A 159 -8.67 -12.71 -22.62
CA ILE A 159 -9.88 -13.02 -21.87
C ILE A 159 -10.35 -14.41 -22.28
N CYS A 160 -10.13 -15.40 -21.41
CA CYS A 160 -10.61 -16.76 -21.59
C CYS A 160 -11.65 -17.13 -20.51
N PRO A 161 -12.47 -18.18 -20.73
CA PRO A 161 -13.51 -18.57 -19.77
C PRO A 161 -12.98 -18.97 -18.38
N GLY A 162 -11.73 -19.41 -18.32
CA GLY A 162 -11.06 -19.83 -17.08
C GLY A 162 -10.51 -18.70 -16.23
N LEU A 163 -10.65 -17.44 -16.65
CA LEU A 163 -10.03 -16.27 -16.01
C LEU A 163 -10.66 -16.00 -14.63
N THR A 164 -9.82 -16.00 -13.59
CA THR A 164 -10.24 -15.79 -12.20
C THR A 164 -9.87 -14.43 -11.64
N SER A 165 -8.84 -13.79 -12.20
CA SER A 165 -8.40 -12.44 -11.82
C SER A 165 -8.12 -11.60 -13.05
N LEU A 166 -8.76 -10.44 -13.13
CA LEU A 166 -8.54 -9.44 -14.16
C LEU A 166 -8.16 -8.12 -13.48
N ARG A 167 -6.98 -7.60 -13.80
CA ARG A 167 -6.58 -6.25 -13.39
C ARG A 167 -6.21 -5.45 -14.62
N ILE A 168 -6.81 -4.28 -14.73
CA ILE A 168 -6.61 -3.36 -15.82
C ILE A 168 -6.19 -2.02 -15.21
N ASN A 169 -5.07 -1.47 -15.67
CA ASN A 169 -4.56 -0.16 -15.26
C ASN A 169 -4.35 0.72 -16.49
N LEU A 170 -5.19 1.73 -16.67
CA LEU A 170 -5.23 2.57 -17.87
C LEU A 170 -4.67 3.97 -17.61
N GLN A 171 -4.09 4.62 -18.62
CA GLN A 171 -3.67 6.02 -18.47
C GLN A 171 -4.83 7.01 -18.51
N GLY A 172 -5.97 6.57 -19.01
CA GLY A 172 -7.17 7.35 -19.14
C GLY A 172 -8.23 6.52 -19.83
N LEU A 173 -9.42 7.10 -19.94
CA LEU A 173 -10.56 6.47 -20.61
C LEU A 173 -11.08 7.45 -21.64
N ASP A 174 -10.45 7.45 -22.80
CA ASP A 174 -11.02 8.10 -23.98
C ASP A 174 -12.23 7.29 -24.52
N ALA A 175 -12.91 7.82 -25.54
CA ALA A 175 -14.13 7.21 -26.07
C ALA A 175 -13.91 5.76 -26.56
N GLN A 176 -12.76 5.49 -27.21
CA GLN A 176 -12.43 4.17 -27.73
C GLN A 176 -12.18 3.18 -26.59
N THR A 177 -11.32 3.54 -25.64
CA THR A 177 -10.99 2.71 -24.48
C THR A 177 -12.22 2.48 -23.61
N GLY A 178 -13.06 3.50 -23.42
CA GLY A 178 -14.34 3.40 -22.72
C GLY A 178 -15.31 2.41 -23.38
N SER A 179 -15.39 2.39 -24.71
CA SER A 179 -16.23 1.43 -25.44
C SER A 179 -15.74 -0.02 -25.25
N LEU A 180 -14.42 -0.23 -25.24
CA LEU A 180 -13.81 -1.54 -25.00
C LEU A 180 -14.05 -2.02 -23.56
N VAL A 181 -13.91 -1.12 -22.58
CA VAL A 181 -14.24 -1.40 -21.18
C VAL A 181 -15.69 -1.82 -21.02
N ASN A 182 -16.62 -1.14 -21.69
CA ASN A 182 -18.05 -1.49 -21.68
C ASN A 182 -18.31 -2.87 -22.31
N SER A 183 -17.42 -3.36 -23.18
CA SER A 183 -17.54 -4.70 -23.77
C SER A 183 -16.99 -5.81 -22.87
N LEU A 184 -16.18 -5.50 -21.85
CA LEU A 184 -15.58 -6.49 -20.96
C LEU A 184 -16.59 -7.45 -20.32
N PRO A 185 -17.76 -6.99 -19.82
CA PRO A 185 -18.72 -7.91 -19.23
C PRO A 185 -19.23 -8.99 -20.18
N SER A 186 -19.33 -8.68 -21.48
CA SER A 186 -19.74 -9.66 -22.49
C SER A 186 -18.66 -10.71 -22.78
N LEU A 187 -17.40 -10.40 -22.48
CA LEU A 187 -16.25 -11.27 -22.71
C LEU A 187 -15.94 -12.16 -21.51
N ILE A 188 -16.26 -11.70 -20.31
CA ILE A 188 -15.87 -12.36 -19.06
C ILE A 188 -16.94 -13.38 -18.67
N THR A 189 -16.54 -14.62 -18.45
CA THR A 189 -17.43 -15.64 -17.88
C THR A 189 -17.77 -15.31 -16.41
N PRO A 190 -19.04 -15.01 -16.07
CA PRO A 190 -19.39 -14.46 -14.75
C PRO A 190 -19.10 -15.40 -13.57
N SER A 191 -19.13 -16.72 -13.80
CA SER A 191 -18.95 -17.74 -12.77
C SER A 191 -17.49 -17.93 -12.32
N ALA A 192 -16.51 -17.54 -13.12
CA ALA A 192 -15.10 -17.81 -12.84
C ALA A 192 -14.41 -16.67 -12.07
N LEU A 193 -14.87 -15.43 -12.28
CA LEU A 193 -14.17 -14.22 -11.83
C LEU A 193 -14.27 -14.04 -10.30
N ARG A 194 -13.11 -13.91 -9.65
CA ARG A 194 -12.96 -13.71 -8.20
C ARG A 194 -12.34 -12.36 -7.86
N ASP A 195 -11.51 -11.82 -8.74
CA ASP A 195 -10.78 -10.57 -8.52
C ASP A 195 -10.91 -9.67 -9.75
N PHE A 196 -11.50 -8.49 -9.58
CA PHE A 196 -11.66 -7.51 -10.66
C PHE A 196 -11.16 -6.14 -10.23
N HIS A 197 -10.15 -5.65 -10.94
CA HIS A 197 -9.60 -4.31 -10.73
C HIS A 197 -9.66 -3.53 -12.04
N LEU A 198 -10.32 -2.38 -12.03
CA LEU A 198 -10.28 -1.41 -13.12
C LEU A 198 -9.78 -0.07 -12.55
N LEU A 199 -8.52 0.23 -12.84
CA LEU A 199 -7.83 1.42 -12.38
C LEU A 199 -7.46 2.29 -13.58
N PHE A 200 -7.51 3.59 -13.39
CA PHE A 200 -7.08 4.56 -14.38
C PHE A 200 -6.69 5.91 -13.77
N SER A 201 -5.96 6.74 -14.51
CA SER A 201 -5.62 8.10 -14.10
C SER A 201 -6.81 9.05 -14.28
N LEU A 202 -7.07 9.88 -13.27
CA LEU A 202 -8.09 10.93 -13.29
C LEU A 202 -7.61 12.25 -13.92
N ARG A 203 -6.34 12.33 -14.37
CA ARG A 203 -5.75 13.56 -14.90
C ARG A 203 -6.23 13.90 -16.33
N LYS A 204 -6.61 12.90 -17.13
CA LYS A 204 -7.14 13.10 -18.49
C LYS A 204 -8.67 13.31 -18.42
N LYS A 205 -9.20 14.31 -19.15
CA LYS A 205 -10.59 14.76 -19.05
C LYS A 205 -11.61 13.64 -19.33
N ALA A 206 -12.64 13.66 -18.48
CA ALA A 206 -14.02 13.17 -18.62
C ALA A 206 -14.24 11.71 -19.05
N PHE A 207 -14.25 10.81 -18.05
CA PHE A 207 -15.08 9.62 -18.12
C PHE A 207 -16.56 10.05 -18.11
N GLY A 208 -17.30 9.75 -19.19
CA GLY A 208 -18.75 10.00 -19.24
C GLY A 208 -19.53 8.97 -18.41
N HIS A 209 -20.58 9.41 -17.69
CA HIS A 209 -21.42 8.56 -16.82
C HIS A 209 -21.92 7.27 -17.50
N ALA A 210 -22.19 7.32 -18.82
CA ALA A 210 -22.66 6.18 -19.59
C ALA A 210 -21.74 4.95 -19.48
N HIS A 211 -20.42 5.14 -19.37
CA HIS A 211 -19.47 4.03 -19.25
C HIS A 211 -19.46 3.41 -17.83
N LEU A 212 -19.82 4.16 -16.78
CA LEU A 212 -19.83 3.66 -15.38
C LEU A 212 -20.95 2.65 -15.26
N HIS A 213 -22.12 3.04 -15.76
CA HIS A 213 -23.35 2.28 -15.67
C HIS A 213 -23.24 0.88 -16.31
N CYS A 214 -22.51 0.74 -17.41
CA CYS A 214 -22.26 -0.58 -18.03
C CYS A 214 -21.49 -1.52 -17.10
N ILE A 215 -20.48 -1.03 -16.37
CA ILE A 215 -19.75 -1.86 -15.40
C ILE A 215 -20.65 -2.14 -14.20
N SER A 216 -21.35 -1.11 -13.69
CA SER A 216 -22.23 -1.21 -12.52
C SER A 216 -23.30 -2.27 -12.68
N SER A 217 -23.98 -2.30 -13.82
CA SER A 217 -24.99 -3.31 -14.15
C SER A 217 -24.44 -4.74 -14.20
N CYS A 218 -23.15 -4.90 -14.51
CA CYS A 218 -22.53 -6.22 -14.66
C CYS A 218 -21.93 -6.77 -13.37
N ILE A 219 -21.57 -5.92 -12.39
CA ILE A 219 -21.03 -6.34 -11.08
C ILE A 219 -21.94 -7.38 -10.42
N GLY A 220 -23.26 -7.22 -10.54
CA GLY A 220 -24.25 -8.15 -9.98
C GLY A 220 -24.17 -9.56 -10.55
N THR A 221 -23.63 -9.74 -11.76
CA THR A 221 -23.51 -11.05 -12.42
C THR A 221 -22.30 -11.85 -11.94
N TRP A 222 -21.28 -11.19 -11.36
CA TRP A 222 -20.04 -11.82 -10.91
C TRP A 222 -20.18 -12.37 -9.48
N HIS A 223 -21.05 -13.36 -9.31
CA HIS A 223 -21.44 -13.87 -7.98
C HIS A 223 -20.28 -14.40 -7.12
N ASN A 224 -19.18 -14.83 -7.75
CA ASN A 224 -17.99 -15.36 -7.07
C ASN A 224 -16.93 -14.30 -6.74
N LEU A 225 -17.21 -13.02 -7.02
CA LEU A 225 -16.28 -11.93 -6.80
C LEU A 225 -15.96 -11.77 -5.30
N ARG A 226 -14.67 -11.75 -4.99
CA ARG A 226 -14.11 -11.59 -3.64
C ARG A 226 -13.45 -10.24 -3.48
N ASN A 227 -12.83 -9.71 -4.53
CA ASN A 227 -12.12 -8.44 -4.49
C ASN A 227 -12.54 -7.57 -5.67
N LEU A 228 -13.08 -6.40 -5.36
CA LEU A 228 -13.48 -5.38 -6.34
C LEU A 228 -12.69 -4.10 -6.08
N ARG A 229 -11.99 -3.60 -7.09
CA ARG A 229 -11.30 -2.31 -7.04
C ARG A 229 -11.63 -1.46 -8.26
N LEU A 230 -12.10 -0.25 -8.03
CA LEU A 230 -12.51 0.67 -9.09
C LEU A 230 -11.89 2.06 -8.84
N THR A 231 -11.35 2.70 -9.87
CA THR A 231 -10.94 4.12 -9.77
C THR A 231 -12.16 5.02 -9.61
N VAL A 232 -13.21 4.81 -10.40
CA VAL A 232 -14.49 5.50 -10.27
C VAL A 232 -15.61 4.46 -10.17
N ALA A 233 -16.60 4.72 -9.32
CA ALA A 233 -17.84 3.95 -9.28
C ALA A 233 -19.03 4.90 -9.06
N ASP A 234 -20.22 4.51 -9.53
CA ASP A 234 -21.48 5.15 -9.16
C ASP A 234 -22.12 4.42 -7.96
N TYR A 235 -23.30 4.88 -7.52
CA TYR A 235 -23.98 4.24 -6.39
C TYR A 235 -24.58 2.89 -6.76
N ASP A 236 -25.03 2.73 -8.00
CA ASP A 236 -25.53 1.45 -8.53
C ASP A 236 -24.47 0.36 -8.38
N ALA A 237 -23.21 0.65 -8.70
CA ALA A 237 -22.10 -0.28 -8.50
C ALA A 237 -21.97 -0.72 -7.04
N ILE A 238 -22.11 0.20 -6.08
CA ILE A 238 -22.05 -0.10 -4.65
C ILE A 238 -23.23 -0.96 -4.24
N LEU A 239 -24.43 -0.64 -4.74
CA LEU A 239 -25.65 -1.37 -4.46
C LEU A 239 -25.58 -2.81 -5.00
N GLN A 240 -25.13 -2.99 -6.26
CA GLN A 240 -24.90 -4.31 -6.83
C GLN A 240 -23.81 -5.08 -6.09
N ALA A 241 -22.70 -4.42 -5.74
CA ALA A 241 -21.63 -5.03 -4.94
C ALA A 241 -22.11 -5.48 -3.55
N SER A 242 -23.08 -4.77 -2.96
CA SER A 242 -23.66 -5.13 -1.66
C SER A 242 -24.43 -6.46 -1.67
N ARG A 243 -24.93 -6.87 -2.84
CA ARG A 243 -25.67 -8.12 -3.03
C ARG A 243 -24.75 -9.33 -3.24
N LEU A 244 -23.43 -9.13 -3.38
CA LEU A 244 -22.49 -10.20 -3.68
C LEU A 244 -22.18 -11.06 -2.44
N PRO A 245 -22.41 -12.39 -2.50
CA PRO A 245 -22.32 -13.26 -1.33
C PRO A 245 -20.89 -13.51 -0.85
N HIS A 246 -19.90 -13.34 -1.73
CA HIS A 246 -18.50 -13.70 -1.47
C HIS A 246 -17.54 -12.51 -1.44
N LEU A 247 -18.04 -11.28 -1.61
CA LEU A 247 -17.22 -10.08 -1.66
C LEU A 247 -16.58 -9.82 -0.29
N ARG A 248 -15.25 -9.80 -0.24
CA ARG A 248 -14.44 -9.62 0.97
C ARG A 248 -13.75 -8.26 1.01
N ARG A 249 -13.35 -7.72 -0.15
CA ARG A 249 -12.67 -6.43 -0.27
C ARG A 249 -13.34 -5.57 -1.33
N LEU A 250 -13.72 -4.36 -0.95
CA LEU A 250 -14.23 -3.33 -1.85
C LEU A 250 -13.34 -2.09 -1.71
N MET A 251 -12.81 -1.60 -2.83
CA MET A 251 -12.07 -0.35 -2.90
C MET A 251 -12.62 0.51 -4.02
N VAL A 252 -13.00 1.76 -3.70
CA VAL A 252 -13.45 2.75 -4.67
C VAL A 252 -12.66 4.03 -4.46
N ALA A 253 -11.85 4.42 -5.45
CA ALA A 253 -10.97 5.58 -5.33
C ALA A 253 -11.69 6.92 -5.55
N ASN A 254 -12.87 6.92 -6.13
CA ASN A 254 -13.72 8.09 -6.33
C ASN A 254 -15.17 7.63 -6.54
N LEU A 255 -16.10 8.10 -5.71
CA LEU A 255 -17.52 7.85 -5.96
C LEU A 255 -18.12 9.03 -6.72
N ASP A 256 -18.84 8.72 -7.80
CA ASP A 256 -19.40 9.70 -8.71
C ASP A 256 -20.34 10.70 -8.02
N LYS A 257 -20.31 11.95 -8.49
CA LYS A 257 -20.85 13.09 -7.76
C LYS A 257 -22.35 13.29 -7.90
N GLN A 258 -22.97 12.78 -8.96
CA GLN A 258 -24.26 13.27 -9.43
C GLN A 258 -25.49 12.47 -9.00
N GLN A 259 -25.34 11.23 -8.54
CA GLN A 259 -26.47 10.38 -8.16
C GLN A 259 -26.77 10.45 -6.66
N TYR A 260 -28.05 10.37 -6.30
CA TYR A 260 -28.52 10.25 -4.92
C TYR A 260 -28.80 8.79 -4.61
N ILE A 261 -28.49 8.33 -3.40
CA ILE A 261 -28.95 7.03 -2.93
C ILE A 261 -30.38 7.17 -2.45
N ASP A 262 -31.28 6.34 -2.99
CA ASP A 262 -32.58 6.13 -2.38
C ASP A 262 -32.43 5.26 -1.12
N GLN A 263 -32.80 5.81 0.04
CA GLN A 263 -32.74 5.08 1.31
C GLN A 263 -33.70 3.88 1.32
N GLN A 264 -34.81 3.94 0.57
CA GLN A 264 -35.77 2.84 0.47
C GLN A 264 -35.11 1.60 -0.18
N GLU A 265 -34.28 1.80 -1.19
CA GLU A 265 -33.54 0.69 -1.81
C GLU A 265 -32.54 0.03 -0.87
N ILE A 266 -31.89 0.83 -0.01
CA ILE A 266 -31.00 0.30 1.03
C ILE A 266 -31.81 -0.55 2.02
N GLU A 267 -33.01 -0.13 2.41
CA GLU A 267 -33.87 -0.86 3.35
C GLU A 267 -34.35 -2.20 2.79
N LEU A 268 -34.64 -2.26 1.48
CA LEU A 268 -35.06 -3.48 0.80
C LEU A 268 -34.00 -4.60 0.79
N ILE A 269 -32.71 -4.27 0.99
CA ILE A 269 -31.65 -5.27 1.02
C ILE A 269 -31.59 -5.95 2.39
N SER A 270 -32.09 -7.18 2.49
CA SER A 270 -32.17 -7.90 3.77
C SER A 270 -30.81 -8.09 4.47
N LYS A 271 -29.75 -8.46 3.72
CA LYS A 271 -28.39 -8.69 4.24
C LYS A 271 -27.32 -8.14 3.29
N PRO A 272 -27.05 -6.82 3.35
CA PRO A 272 -26.01 -6.23 2.52
C PRO A 272 -24.62 -6.71 2.99
N PHE A 273 -23.72 -6.91 2.04
CA PHE A 273 -22.31 -7.25 2.25
C PHE A 273 -22.07 -8.43 3.23
N PRO A 274 -22.61 -9.63 2.95
CA PRO A 274 -22.58 -10.75 3.90
C PRO A 274 -21.16 -11.24 4.26
N ALA A 275 -20.19 -11.06 3.36
CA ALA A 275 -18.80 -11.52 3.54
C ALA A 275 -17.76 -10.40 3.62
N LEU A 276 -18.17 -9.13 3.55
CA LEU A 276 -17.23 -8.00 3.42
C LEU A 276 -16.38 -7.84 4.67
N ARG A 277 -15.07 -7.69 4.47
CA ARG A 277 -14.07 -7.54 5.55
C ARG A 277 -13.33 -6.23 5.47
N ARG A 278 -13.08 -5.72 4.27
CA ARG A 278 -12.30 -4.49 4.08
C ARG A 278 -13.03 -3.56 3.12
N LEU A 279 -13.22 -2.33 3.54
CA LEU A 279 -13.82 -1.27 2.76
C LEU A 279 -12.88 -0.07 2.71
N THR A 280 -12.52 0.34 1.49
CA THR A 280 -11.79 1.58 1.25
C THR A 280 -12.59 2.43 0.28
N ILE A 281 -13.04 3.62 0.69
CA ILE A 281 -13.77 4.53 -0.19
C ILE A 281 -13.18 5.92 -0.05
N ASN A 282 -12.87 6.58 -1.17
CA ASN A 282 -12.62 8.02 -1.15
C ASN A 282 -13.87 8.75 -1.63
N ILE A 283 -14.48 9.51 -0.74
CA ILE A 283 -15.82 10.10 -0.91
C ILE A 283 -15.96 11.27 0.04
N SER A 284 -16.89 12.18 -0.25
CA SER A 284 -17.31 13.19 0.71
C SER A 284 -18.05 12.54 1.90
N LEU A 285 -17.87 13.06 3.12
CA LEU A 285 -18.40 12.43 4.34
C LEU A 285 -19.93 12.37 4.35
N ASP A 286 -20.61 13.39 3.84
CA ASP A 286 -22.08 13.43 3.69
C ASP A 286 -22.60 12.21 2.91
N LYS A 287 -21.95 11.87 1.81
CA LYS A 287 -22.27 10.71 0.99
C LYS A 287 -21.84 9.40 1.66
N GLY A 288 -20.68 9.42 2.33
CA GLY A 288 -20.21 8.32 3.16
C GLY A 288 -21.23 7.93 4.22
N THR A 289 -21.85 8.91 4.89
CA THR A 289 -22.88 8.71 5.91
C THR A 289 -24.09 7.97 5.34
N ARG A 290 -24.50 8.29 4.11
CA ARG A 290 -25.62 7.62 3.42
C ARG A 290 -25.33 6.16 3.06
N LEU A 291 -24.06 5.76 2.96
CA LEU A 291 -23.66 4.37 2.70
C LEU A 291 -23.58 3.51 3.96
N LEU A 292 -23.45 4.10 5.15
CA LEU A 292 -23.30 3.36 6.40
C LEU A 292 -24.45 2.37 6.69
N PRO A 293 -25.73 2.65 6.35
CA PRO A 293 -26.81 1.67 6.53
C PRO A 293 -26.64 0.39 5.70
N LEU A 294 -25.84 0.39 4.63
CA LEU A 294 -25.46 -0.83 3.89
C LEU A 294 -24.43 -1.68 4.64
N LEU A 295 -23.77 -1.14 5.65
CA LEU A 295 -22.81 -1.88 6.48
C LEU A 295 -23.47 -2.55 7.68
N ARG A 296 -24.79 -2.39 7.84
CA ARG A 296 -25.55 -3.02 8.93
C ARG A 296 -25.34 -4.54 8.92
N GLY A 297 -25.01 -5.09 10.08
CA GLY A 297 -24.83 -6.52 10.24
C GLY A 297 -23.51 -7.11 9.71
N CYS A 298 -22.75 -6.34 8.92
CA CYS A 298 -21.48 -6.74 8.32
C CYS A 298 -20.40 -7.01 9.38
N LYS A 299 -19.59 -8.05 9.18
CA LYS A 299 -18.42 -8.38 10.04
C LYS A 299 -17.15 -7.71 9.52
N LEU A 300 -17.23 -6.39 9.34
CA LEU A 300 -16.16 -5.56 8.81
C LEU A 300 -14.95 -5.57 9.77
N GLN A 301 -13.76 -5.69 9.20
CA GLN A 301 -12.48 -5.67 9.93
C GLN A 301 -11.72 -4.36 9.69
N GLU A 302 -11.86 -3.78 8.51
CA GLU A 302 -11.12 -2.59 8.08
C GLU A 302 -12.06 -1.60 7.38
N LEU A 303 -12.11 -0.37 7.88
CA LEU A 303 -12.72 0.77 7.20
C LEU A 303 -11.67 1.85 6.96
N LYS A 304 -11.56 2.27 5.71
CA LYS A 304 -10.66 3.31 5.23
C LYS A 304 -11.45 4.35 4.44
N ILE A 305 -11.47 5.57 4.94
CA ILE A 305 -12.17 6.68 4.27
C ILE A 305 -11.22 7.85 4.10
N ALA A 306 -11.14 8.33 2.87
CA ALA A 306 -10.47 9.58 2.55
C ALA A 306 -11.47 10.56 1.96
N GLN A 307 -11.69 11.67 2.66
CA GLN A 307 -12.53 12.76 2.22
C GLN A 307 -12.03 13.32 0.90
N ARG A 308 -12.98 13.57 -0.03
CA ARG A 308 -12.72 14.28 -1.28
C ARG A 308 -13.82 15.29 -1.56
N GLY A 309 -13.42 16.49 -1.97
CA GLY A 309 -14.34 17.56 -2.31
C GLY A 309 -14.87 18.34 -1.11
N PRO A 310 -15.71 19.36 -1.36
CA PRO A 310 -16.29 20.20 -0.32
C PRO A 310 -17.26 19.39 0.55
N THR A 311 -17.33 19.72 1.82
CA THR A 311 -18.21 19.08 2.81
C THR A 311 -18.41 20.02 3.98
N ASP A 312 -19.63 20.00 4.53
CA ASP A 312 -19.99 20.80 5.70
C ASP A 312 -19.44 20.17 6.98
N ASN A 313 -19.09 21.00 7.97
CA ASN A 313 -18.52 20.53 9.24
C ASN A 313 -19.44 19.56 10.01
N SER A 314 -20.76 19.71 9.87
CA SER A 314 -21.76 18.79 10.46
C SER A 314 -21.63 17.35 9.95
N SER A 315 -21.19 17.19 8.70
CA SER A 315 -21.06 15.87 8.06
C SER A 315 -20.04 14.98 8.74
N LEU A 316 -19.02 15.56 9.40
CA LEU A 316 -18.07 14.79 10.20
C LEU A 316 -18.79 14.13 11.37
N SER A 317 -19.49 14.91 12.20
CA SER A 317 -20.20 14.40 13.38
C SER A 317 -21.22 13.32 13.00
N ASP A 318 -22.01 13.55 11.95
CA ASP A 318 -22.99 12.59 11.45
C ASP A 318 -22.33 11.30 10.98
N PHE A 319 -21.20 11.42 10.28
CA PHE A 319 -20.42 10.29 9.81
C PHE A 319 -19.86 9.46 10.99
N LEU A 320 -19.20 10.11 11.96
CA LEU A 320 -18.61 9.45 13.13
C LEU A 320 -19.69 8.74 13.96
N ALA A 321 -20.83 9.39 14.19
CA ALA A 321 -21.97 8.82 14.89
C ALA A 321 -22.56 7.61 14.14
N GLY A 322 -22.70 7.73 12.82
CA GLY A 322 -23.17 6.62 11.97
C GLY A 322 -22.25 5.41 12.04
N VAL A 323 -20.93 5.60 12.04
CA VAL A 323 -19.96 4.51 12.14
C VAL A 323 -20.12 3.76 13.46
N GLY A 324 -20.30 4.48 14.58
CA GLY A 324 -20.60 3.87 15.88
C GLY A 324 -21.93 3.09 15.90
N LYS A 325 -22.94 3.58 15.17
CA LYS A 325 -24.27 2.97 15.09
C LYS A 325 -24.33 1.69 14.26
N TYR A 326 -23.70 1.68 13.08
CA TYR A 326 -23.91 0.61 12.08
C TYR A 326 -22.83 -0.48 12.09
N LEU A 327 -21.62 -0.21 12.58
CA LEU A 327 -20.54 -1.19 12.59
C LEU A 327 -20.53 -2.05 13.86
N LYS A 328 -20.30 -3.35 13.68
CA LYS A 328 -20.23 -4.31 14.80
C LYS A 328 -18.91 -4.22 15.55
N PRO A 329 -18.94 -4.19 16.90
CA PRO A 329 -17.71 -4.10 17.68
C PRO A 329 -16.78 -5.31 17.56
N ASP A 330 -17.35 -6.51 17.42
CA ASP A 330 -16.62 -7.76 17.65
C ASP A 330 -15.60 -8.17 16.59
N SER A 331 -15.61 -7.52 15.42
CA SER A 331 -14.73 -7.87 14.29
C SER A 331 -13.80 -6.74 13.87
N PHE A 332 -14.01 -5.53 14.37
CA PHE A 332 -13.39 -4.33 13.82
C PHE A 332 -11.96 -4.14 14.35
N GLN A 333 -11.00 -3.99 13.43
CA GLN A 333 -9.56 -4.01 13.75
C GLN A 333 -8.82 -2.76 13.25
N THR A 334 -9.25 -2.19 12.14
CA THR A 334 -8.57 -1.05 11.51
C THR A 334 -9.58 0.03 11.14
N LEU A 335 -9.37 1.23 11.68
CA LEU A 335 -10.07 2.44 11.28
C LEU A 335 -9.06 3.45 10.75
N TRP A 336 -9.31 3.95 9.54
CA TRP A 336 -8.59 5.07 8.99
C TRP A 336 -9.57 6.10 8.43
N ILE A 337 -9.53 7.30 8.99
CA ILE A 337 -10.28 8.46 8.51
C ILE A 337 -9.23 9.53 8.17
N ASN A 338 -9.27 10.00 6.93
CA ASN A 338 -8.48 11.12 6.46
C ASN A 338 -9.41 12.17 5.88
N ALA A 339 -9.72 13.21 6.65
CA ALA A 339 -10.64 14.25 6.25
C ALA A 339 -10.02 15.63 6.48
N PRO A 340 -9.43 16.30 5.47
CA PRO A 340 -8.85 17.64 5.64
C PRO A 340 -9.97 18.70 5.76
N ILE A 341 -10.76 18.56 6.82
CA ILE A 341 -11.84 19.45 7.24
C ILE A 341 -11.59 19.83 8.70
N ASN A 342 -12.07 21.00 9.08
CA ASN A 342 -11.97 21.45 10.46
C ASN A 342 -12.97 20.67 11.34
N PRO A 343 -12.60 20.35 12.58
CA PRO A 343 -13.55 19.82 13.54
C PRO A 343 -14.64 20.86 13.82
N PRO A 344 -15.86 20.46 14.20
CA PRO A 344 -16.88 21.41 14.62
C PRO A 344 -16.40 22.22 15.83
N GLU A 345 -16.75 23.51 15.89
CA GLU A 345 -16.31 24.40 16.96
C GLU A 345 -16.75 23.89 18.34
N GLY A 346 -15.84 23.97 19.33
CA GLY A 346 -16.10 23.55 20.71
C GLY A 346 -16.18 22.03 20.94
N VAL A 347 -16.02 21.21 19.91
CA VAL A 347 -16.04 19.74 20.06
C VAL A 347 -14.66 19.22 20.48
N SER A 348 -14.59 18.55 21.63
CA SER A 348 -13.36 17.93 22.12
C SER A 348 -12.97 16.69 21.29
N PHE A 349 -11.69 16.30 21.38
CA PHE A 349 -11.23 15.08 20.74
C PHE A 349 -11.98 13.84 21.22
N GLY A 350 -12.23 13.76 22.53
CA GLY A 350 -12.98 12.70 23.19
C GLY A 350 -14.39 12.53 22.62
N ALA A 351 -15.10 13.64 22.39
CA ALA A 351 -16.43 13.61 21.77
C ALA A 351 -16.40 13.03 20.35
N MET A 352 -15.37 13.35 19.57
CA MET A 352 -15.22 12.81 18.20
C MET A 352 -14.90 11.32 18.19
N VAL A 353 -14.09 10.83 19.13
CA VAL A 353 -13.71 9.41 19.18
C VAL A 353 -14.64 8.54 20.00
N ALA A 354 -15.57 9.13 20.77
CA ALA A 354 -16.54 8.42 21.60
C ALA A 354 -17.27 7.27 20.87
N PRO A 355 -17.74 7.43 19.62
CA PRO A 355 -18.40 6.34 18.87
C PRO A 355 -17.50 5.12 18.62
N PHE A 356 -16.18 5.26 18.79
CA PHE A 356 -15.18 4.24 18.48
C PHE A 356 -14.61 3.54 19.72
N LEU A 357 -14.90 4.06 20.92
CA LEU A 357 -14.42 3.47 22.17
C LEU A 357 -14.96 2.06 22.42
N GLN A 358 -16.11 1.71 21.82
CA GLN A 358 -16.66 0.35 21.89
C GLN A 358 -15.81 -0.73 21.19
N TYR A 359 -14.82 -0.36 20.37
CA TYR A 359 -14.02 -1.29 19.55
C TYR A 359 -12.80 -1.86 20.27
N SER A 360 -13.00 -2.77 21.24
CA SER A 360 -11.91 -3.35 22.05
C SER A 360 -10.86 -4.18 21.30
N LYS A 361 -11.19 -4.63 20.08
CA LYS A 361 -10.29 -5.40 19.20
C LYS A 361 -9.50 -4.52 18.21
N LEU A 362 -9.60 -3.20 18.33
CA LEU A 362 -8.91 -2.26 17.45
C LEU A 362 -7.39 -2.41 17.56
N GLN A 363 -6.73 -2.58 16.42
CA GLN A 363 -5.27 -2.73 16.30
C GLN A 363 -4.63 -1.53 15.59
N SER A 364 -5.37 -0.84 14.72
CA SER A 364 -4.88 0.33 14.00
C SER A 364 -5.94 1.42 14.00
N PHE A 365 -5.63 2.54 14.62
CA PHE A 365 -6.45 3.75 14.57
C PHE A 365 -5.65 4.87 13.89
N LYS A 366 -6.18 5.39 12.79
CA LYS A 366 -5.60 6.52 12.08
C LYS A 366 -6.68 7.59 11.85
N PHE A 367 -6.52 8.73 12.46
CA PHE A 367 -7.47 9.83 12.39
C PHE A 367 -6.71 11.10 12.00
N LYS A 368 -7.01 11.61 10.80
CA LYS A 368 -6.39 12.81 10.26
C LYS A 368 -7.46 13.84 9.91
N LEU A 369 -7.35 15.03 10.50
CA LEU A 369 -8.21 16.19 10.21
C LEU A 369 -7.39 17.38 9.72
N ALA A 370 -8.03 18.46 9.26
CA ALA A 370 -7.31 19.71 8.96
C ALA A 370 -6.59 20.20 10.22
N GLN A 371 -7.35 20.29 11.32
CA GLN A 371 -6.89 20.61 12.67
C GLN A 371 -7.45 19.60 13.68
N LEU A 372 -6.77 19.45 14.83
CA LEU A 372 -7.22 18.57 15.90
C LEU A 372 -7.14 19.28 17.26
N PRO A 373 -8.17 19.16 18.11
CA PRO A 373 -8.08 19.58 19.50
C PRO A 373 -6.94 18.83 20.23
N PRO A 374 -6.27 19.46 21.21
CA PRO A 374 -5.23 18.80 21.99
C PRO A 374 -5.81 17.64 22.80
N LEU A 375 -5.02 16.58 22.96
CA LEU A 375 -5.42 15.40 23.72
C LEU A 375 -5.29 15.65 25.23
N THR A 376 -6.38 15.54 25.96
CA THR A 376 -6.41 15.67 27.42
C THR A 376 -6.00 14.38 28.14
N ALA A 377 -5.69 14.48 29.44
CA ALA A 377 -5.35 13.32 30.26
C ALA A 377 -6.52 12.32 30.37
N GLN A 378 -7.77 12.82 30.46
CA GLN A 378 -8.97 11.99 30.52
C GLN A 378 -9.20 11.21 29.22
N GLU A 379 -9.04 11.86 28.07
CA GLU A 379 -9.17 11.21 26.76
C GLU A 379 -8.05 10.18 26.54
N THR A 380 -6.84 10.49 26.99
CA THR A 380 -5.71 9.57 27.00
C THR A 380 -6.02 8.31 27.80
N LEU A 381 -6.69 8.44 28.95
CA LEU A 381 -7.12 7.29 29.76
C LEU A 381 -8.19 6.46 29.02
N GLN A 382 -9.20 7.12 28.44
CA GLN A 382 -10.26 6.45 27.67
C GLN A 382 -9.71 5.63 26.50
N ILE A 383 -8.73 6.15 25.77
CA ILE A 383 -8.08 5.44 24.65
C ILE A 383 -7.43 4.14 25.13
N LYS A 384 -6.69 4.18 26.26
CA LYS A 384 -5.98 3.00 26.78
C LYS A 384 -6.94 1.93 27.26
N THR A 385 -7.96 2.33 28.01
CA THR A 385 -8.94 1.38 28.57
C THR A 385 -9.79 0.75 27.48
N SER A 386 -10.11 1.53 26.43
CA SER A 386 -10.96 1.09 25.34
C SER A 386 -10.22 0.25 24.31
N TRP A 387 -8.94 0.52 24.01
CA TRP A 387 -8.19 -0.11 22.91
C TRP A 387 -6.89 -0.80 23.37
N PRO A 388 -6.96 -1.83 24.25
CA PRO A 388 -5.76 -2.46 24.82
C PRO A 388 -4.89 -3.20 23.78
N ASN A 389 -5.44 -3.51 22.61
CA ASN A 389 -4.76 -4.25 21.54
C ASN A 389 -4.10 -3.35 20.48
N LEU A 390 -4.09 -2.04 20.68
CA LEU A 390 -3.65 -1.08 19.68
C LEU A 390 -2.16 -1.23 19.36
N ARG A 391 -1.85 -1.35 18.07
CA ARG A 391 -0.49 -1.48 17.52
C ARG A 391 -0.05 -0.23 16.76
N THR A 392 -1.01 0.43 16.10
CA THR A 392 -0.77 1.67 15.35
C THR A 392 -1.73 2.73 15.84
N LEU A 393 -1.19 3.85 16.33
CA LEU A 393 -1.95 5.04 16.64
C LEU A 393 -1.44 6.20 15.78
N CYS A 394 -2.34 6.83 15.02
CA CYS A 394 -2.05 8.04 14.27
C CYS A 394 -3.15 9.06 14.55
N ILE A 395 -2.80 10.15 15.22
CA ILE A 395 -3.67 11.30 15.51
C ILE A 395 -2.96 12.50 14.94
N ALA A 396 -3.48 13.11 13.87
CA ALA A 396 -2.64 14.05 13.14
C ALA A 396 -3.41 15.13 12.37
N ALA A 397 -2.88 16.36 12.38
CA ALA A 397 -3.43 17.48 11.62
C ALA A 397 -2.80 17.56 10.21
N HIS A 398 -3.45 18.19 9.25
CA HIS A 398 -2.86 18.51 7.94
C HIS A 398 -2.10 19.84 8.00
N ASP A 399 -2.67 20.84 8.66
CA ASP A 399 -2.23 22.24 8.58
C ASP A 399 -0.91 22.52 9.33
N GLY A 400 -0.33 21.53 10.00
CA GLY A 400 0.98 21.65 10.67
C GLY A 400 1.03 22.66 11.82
N LEU A 401 -0.06 23.35 12.10
CA LEU A 401 -0.26 24.14 13.31
C LEU A 401 -0.10 23.20 14.50
N ALA A 402 1.04 23.36 15.18
CA ALA A 402 1.42 22.54 16.32
C ALA A 402 0.23 22.42 17.28
N CYS A 403 -0.12 21.21 17.71
CA CYS A 403 -1.09 21.03 18.77
C CYS A 403 -0.59 21.73 20.03
N GLU A 404 -0.98 22.99 20.22
CA GLU A 404 -0.76 23.77 21.44
C GLU A 404 -1.48 23.02 22.57
N GLY A 405 -0.73 22.21 23.31
CA GLY A 405 -1.27 21.41 24.42
C GLY A 405 -0.75 19.97 24.50
N THR A 406 -0.24 19.38 23.40
CA THR A 406 0.35 18.03 23.45
C THR A 406 1.86 18.15 23.58
N ASN A 407 2.43 17.88 24.75
CA ASN A 407 3.86 18.01 25.00
C ASN A 407 4.59 16.64 24.95
N LEU A 408 5.91 16.65 25.11
CA LEU A 408 6.71 15.43 25.13
C LEU A 408 6.31 14.47 26.28
N SER A 409 5.90 14.98 27.44
CA SER A 409 5.51 14.14 28.58
C SER A 409 4.14 13.48 28.39
N SER A 410 3.27 14.00 27.53
CA SER A 410 2.00 13.36 27.13
C SER A 410 2.20 11.98 26.48
N LEU A 411 3.39 11.68 25.95
CA LEU A 411 3.72 10.37 25.39
C LEU A 411 3.77 9.26 26.46
N LEU A 412 4.24 9.57 27.67
CA LEU A 412 4.45 8.60 28.74
C LEU A 412 3.15 7.96 29.21
N PRO A 413 2.10 8.73 29.63
CA PRO A 413 0.85 8.13 30.00
C PRO A 413 0.30 7.35 28.80
N LEU A 414 0.25 7.94 27.61
CA LEU A 414 -0.33 7.30 26.43
C LEU A 414 0.28 5.91 26.14
N ALA A 415 1.61 5.81 26.13
CA ALA A 415 2.29 4.59 25.75
C ALA A 415 2.34 3.52 26.85
N SER A 416 2.37 3.92 28.13
CA SER A 416 2.39 2.98 29.27
C SER A 416 1.12 2.12 29.35
N GLY A 417 -0.03 2.65 28.94
CA GLY A 417 -1.27 1.88 28.89
C GLY A 417 -1.51 1.11 27.59
N LEU A 418 -0.59 1.16 26.62
CA LEU A 418 -0.74 0.53 25.31
C LEU A 418 0.38 -0.50 25.07
N PRO A 419 0.33 -1.68 25.71
CA PRO A 419 1.45 -2.62 25.76
C PRO A 419 1.80 -3.25 24.40
N ARG A 420 0.97 -3.07 23.37
CA ARG A 420 1.20 -3.60 22.02
C ARG A 420 1.54 -2.52 20.98
N LEU A 421 1.67 -1.26 21.40
CA LEU A 421 1.92 -0.14 20.50
C LEU A 421 3.28 -0.28 19.80
N ARG A 422 3.29 -0.27 18.47
CA ARG A 422 4.49 -0.40 17.64
C ARG A 422 4.77 0.84 16.81
N ARG A 423 3.73 1.56 16.41
CA ARG A 423 3.81 2.77 15.59
C ARG A 423 2.95 3.87 16.21
N LEU A 424 3.57 5.02 16.49
CA LEU A 424 2.90 6.22 16.98
C LEU A 424 3.16 7.36 16.01
N LYS A 425 2.11 8.04 15.56
CA LYS A 425 2.18 9.25 14.74
C LYS A 425 1.33 10.33 15.37
N MET A 426 1.96 11.42 15.79
CA MET A 426 1.25 12.56 16.36
C MET A 426 2.07 13.85 16.31
N ASP A 427 1.39 14.96 16.18
CA ASP A 427 1.99 16.28 16.36
C ASP A 427 2.21 16.52 17.86
N LEU A 428 3.41 16.92 18.26
CA LEU A 428 3.76 17.20 19.65
C LEU A 428 4.66 18.44 19.76
N ASN A 429 4.63 19.07 20.93
CA ASN A 429 5.49 20.17 21.26
C ASN A 429 6.64 19.66 22.15
N ALA A 430 7.81 19.44 21.56
CA ALA A 430 9.05 19.13 22.28
C ALA A 430 9.91 20.40 22.48
N TRP A 431 9.31 21.59 22.35
CA TRP A 431 9.96 22.83 22.75
C TRP A 431 9.98 22.93 24.27
N CYS A 432 11.19 23.04 24.83
CA CYS A 432 11.41 23.35 26.23
C CYS A 432 12.14 24.69 26.33
N PRO A 433 11.59 25.68 27.07
CA PRO A 433 12.20 27.00 27.24
C PRO A 433 13.35 26.99 28.27
N LEU A 434 13.50 25.92 29.05
CA LEU A 434 14.55 25.77 30.05
C LEU A 434 15.94 25.78 29.39
N ASP A 435 16.92 26.28 30.13
CA ASP A 435 18.32 26.22 29.70
C ASP A 435 18.92 24.81 29.88
N ARG A 436 20.16 24.61 29.44
CA ARG A 436 20.81 23.29 29.52
C ARG A 436 21.10 22.85 30.96
N ALA A 437 21.40 23.77 31.88
CA ALA A 437 21.72 23.44 33.26
C ALA A 437 20.46 23.00 34.02
N GLU A 438 19.36 23.73 33.83
CA GLU A 438 18.04 23.42 34.37
C GLU A 438 17.51 22.09 33.83
N LEU A 439 17.70 21.82 32.53
CA LEU A 439 17.35 20.52 31.94
C LEU A 439 18.16 19.36 32.52
N PHE A 440 19.45 19.58 32.79
CA PHE A 440 20.32 18.56 33.36
C PHE A 440 19.91 18.25 34.81
N ASP A 441 19.58 19.28 35.59
CA ASP A 441 19.06 19.11 36.95
C ASP A 441 17.68 18.43 36.94
N MET A 442 16.80 18.81 36.01
CA MET A 442 15.50 18.16 35.83
C MET A 442 15.67 16.68 35.46
N TYR A 443 16.57 16.36 34.52
CA TYR A 443 16.86 14.98 34.13
C TYR A 443 17.47 14.18 35.29
N ARG A 444 18.39 14.76 36.06
CA ARG A 444 19.01 14.13 37.24
C ARG A 444 17.99 13.83 38.34
N ARG A 445 17.00 14.71 38.53
CA ARG A 445 15.86 14.49 39.44
C ARG A 445 14.87 13.47 38.90
N SER A 446 14.77 13.33 37.58
CA SER A 446 13.82 12.45 36.89
C SER A 446 14.39 11.07 36.53
N ARG A 447 15.33 10.53 37.33
CA ARG A 447 15.93 9.18 37.16
C ARG A 447 14.90 8.04 36.98
N ASP A 448 13.61 8.31 37.19
CA ASP A 448 12.49 7.38 37.16
C ASP A 448 11.51 7.61 35.99
N PHE A 449 11.94 8.05 34.79
CA PHE A 449 11.01 7.99 33.64
C PHE A 449 10.54 6.55 33.37
N GLY A 450 11.39 5.56 33.71
CA GLY A 450 11.10 4.14 33.56
C GLY A 450 10.89 3.72 32.11
N VAL A 451 10.89 2.42 31.87
CA VAL A 451 10.49 1.89 30.56
C VAL A 451 8.97 2.01 30.45
N CYS A 452 8.50 3.03 29.76
CA CYS A 452 7.07 3.23 29.53
C CYS A 452 6.51 2.27 28.48
N ASN A 453 7.25 2.05 27.39
CA ASN A 453 6.82 1.14 26.33
C ASN A 453 8.00 0.56 25.57
N SER A 454 8.26 -0.73 25.74
CA SER A 454 9.30 -1.43 25.00
C SER A 454 8.91 -1.77 23.56
N PRO A 455 7.63 -2.06 23.20
CA PRO A 455 7.31 -2.46 21.82
C PRO A 455 7.31 -1.37 20.76
N LEU A 456 7.30 -0.09 21.13
CA LEU A 456 7.29 1.03 20.20
C LEU A 456 8.57 1.05 19.36
N LYS A 457 8.43 0.95 18.03
CA LYS A 457 9.55 0.91 17.07
C LYS A 457 9.60 2.13 16.15
N TYR A 458 8.48 2.80 15.94
CA TYR A 458 8.36 3.90 15.00
C TYR A 458 7.59 5.06 15.62
N LEU A 459 8.21 6.24 15.62
CA LEU A 459 7.61 7.49 16.07
C LEU A 459 7.65 8.51 14.92
N ASP A 460 6.50 8.98 14.49
CA ASP A 460 6.38 10.06 13.51
C ASP A 460 5.88 11.31 14.22
N VAL A 461 6.80 12.24 14.42
CA VAL A 461 6.58 13.51 15.11
C VAL A 461 6.12 14.61 14.17
N ARG A 462 5.95 14.32 12.86
CA ARG A 462 5.38 15.30 11.91
C ARG A 462 6.04 16.69 12.01
N TRP A 463 5.26 17.70 12.37
CA TRP A 463 5.61 19.12 12.42
C TRP A 463 6.16 19.58 13.78
N SER A 464 6.53 18.63 14.64
CA SER A 464 6.84 18.91 16.04
C SER A 464 8.04 19.84 16.22
N LYS A 465 7.83 20.91 17.00
CA LYS A 465 8.90 21.81 17.45
C LYS A 465 9.85 21.08 18.39
N ILE A 466 11.14 21.37 18.31
CA ILE A 466 12.17 20.77 19.18
C ILE A 466 13.27 21.78 19.50
N SER A 467 13.53 22.03 20.78
CA SER A 467 14.62 22.91 21.21
C SER A 467 15.92 22.14 21.47
N HIS A 468 15.89 21.17 22.39
CA HIS A 468 17.08 20.47 22.90
C HIS A 468 17.11 19.00 22.48
N LYS A 469 17.77 18.71 21.34
CA LYS A 469 17.81 17.37 20.74
C LYS A 469 18.44 16.30 21.64
N GLU A 470 19.45 16.67 22.42
CA GLU A 470 20.16 15.78 23.33
C GLU A 470 19.23 15.31 24.46
N PHE A 471 18.51 16.24 25.08
CA PHE A 471 17.53 15.94 26.13
C PHE A 471 16.38 15.06 25.59
N VAL A 472 15.82 15.41 24.44
CA VAL A 472 14.75 14.62 23.81
C VAL A 472 15.23 13.21 23.46
N ALA A 473 16.47 13.05 22.97
CA ALA A 473 17.03 11.73 22.68
C ALA A 473 17.21 10.88 23.95
N ALA A 474 17.68 11.49 25.04
CA ALA A 474 17.84 10.82 26.33
C ALA A 474 16.48 10.35 26.88
N PHE A 475 15.49 11.25 26.91
CA PHE A 475 14.12 10.96 27.30
C PHE A 475 13.51 9.80 26.49
N LEU A 476 13.60 9.85 25.15
CA LEU A 476 13.03 8.82 24.28
C LEU A 476 13.77 7.48 24.42
N SER A 477 15.09 7.50 24.62
CA SER A 477 15.90 6.30 24.82
C SER A 477 15.54 5.56 26.11
N GLU A 478 15.12 6.28 27.15
CA GLU A 478 14.67 5.69 28.42
C GLU A 478 13.23 5.19 28.34
N ALA A 479 12.31 6.05 27.90
CA ALA A 479 10.89 5.70 27.82
C ALA A 479 10.59 4.61 26.77
N PHE A 480 11.35 4.58 25.67
CA PHE A 480 11.12 3.75 24.47
C PHE A 480 12.39 3.05 23.99
N PRO A 481 12.92 2.06 24.73
CA PRO A 481 14.24 1.47 24.46
C PRO A 481 14.37 0.87 23.04
N ASN A 482 13.28 0.33 22.46
CA ASN A 482 13.28 -0.27 21.13
C ASN A 482 12.78 0.66 20.00
N LEU A 483 12.70 1.98 20.21
CA LEU A 483 12.36 2.97 19.17
C LEU A 483 13.39 3.05 18.03
N LEU A 484 13.15 2.38 16.90
CA LEU A 484 14.13 2.26 15.81
C LEU A 484 14.16 3.47 14.88
N HIS A 485 13.01 4.05 14.60
CA HIS A 485 12.86 5.08 13.58
C HIS A 485 12.09 6.28 14.11
N ILE A 486 12.61 7.47 13.84
CA ILE A 486 11.91 8.74 14.01
C ILE A 486 11.75 9.39 12.65
N ARG A 487 10.52 9.76 12.30
CA ARG A 487 10.19 10.56 11.11
C ARG A 487 9.67 11.92 11.54
N SER A 488 10.17 12.97 10.92
CA SER A 488 9.59 14.32 10.93
C SER A 488 9.15 14.67 9.51
N LEU A 489 8.14 15.52 9.37
CA LEU A 489 7.74 16.09 8.09
C LEU A 489 8.61 17.32 7.79
N TYR A 490 8.85 17.56 6.51
CA TYR A 490 9.44 18.77 5.96
C TYR A 490 8.85 18.94 4.56
N LEU A 491 8.16 20.06 4.31
CA LEU A 491 7.55 20.34 3.01
C LEU A 491 8.48 21.12 2.08
N GLY A 492 9.75 21.33 2.46
CA GLY A 492 10.68 22.06 1.59
C GLY A 492 10.46 23.56 1.59
N THR A 493 9.69 24.10 2.54
CA THR A 493 9.45 25.55 2.66
C THR A 493 10.73 26.29 3.06
N ASP A 494 10.77 27.59 2.77
CA ASP A 494 11.81 28.53 3.23
C ASP A 494 11.66 28.92 4.72
N ASP A 495 10.71 28.30 5.45
CA ASP A 495 10.62 28.48 6.90
C ASP A 495 11.84 27.87 7.59
N GLY A 496 12.75 28.76 8.02
CA GLY A 496 13.97 28.42 8.71
C GLY A 496 13.75 27.59 9.98
N ASP A 497 12.62 27.77 10.67
CA ASP A 497 12.31 27.02 11.88
C ASP A 497 11.84 25.59 11.56
N GLU A 498 11.05 25.39 10.51
CA GLU A 498 10.63 24.07 10.05
C GLU A 498 11.85 23.21 9.68
N ARG A 499 12.74 23.76 8.84
CA ARG A 499 13.97 23.09 8.40
C ARG A 499 14.88 22.76 9.59
N ARG A 500 14.99 23.69 10.55
CA ARG A 500 15.79 23.51 11.78
C ARG A 500 15.22 22.41 12.66
N ASN A 501 13.90 22.38 12.86
CA ASN A 501 13.22 21.33 13.62
C ASN A 501 13.38 19.97 12.96
N HIS A 502 13.21 19.89 11.63
CA HIS A 502 13.39 18.66 10.87
C HIS A 502 14.80 18.07 11.06
N ARG A 503 15.85 18.89 10.88
CA ARG A 503 17.25 18.48 11.09
C ARG A 503 17.53 18.01 12.52
N ARG A 504 16.95 18.70 13.52
CA ARG A 504 17.08 18.29 14.93
C ARG A 504 16.47 16.91 15.18
N TRP A 505 15.27 16.65 14.68
CA TRP A 505 14.62 15.33 14.78
C TRP A 505 15.37 14.23 14.03
N GLN A 506 15.90 14.52 12.83
CA GLN A 506 16.79 13.59 12.12
C GLN A 506 18.02 13.24 12.97
N THR A 507 18.64 14.24 13.62
CA THR A 507 19.79 14.03 14.50
C THR A 507 19.43 13.13 15.70
N VAL A 508 18.25 13.33 16.31
CA VAL A 508 17.75 12.47 17.39
C VAL A 508 17.64 11.01 16.92
N GLY A 509 16.94 10.78 15.80
CA GLY A 509 16.63 9.43 15.31
C GLY A 509 17.83 8.69 14.72
N GLN A 510 18.66 9.36 13.93
CA GLN A 510 19.73 8.74 13.15
C GLN A 510 21.09 8.70 13.86
N VAL A 511 21.33 9.62 14.81
CA VAL A 511 22.63 9.74 15.48
C VAL A 511 22.51 9.43 16.98
N LEU A 512 21.70 10.21 17.72
CA LEU A 512 21.72 10.16 19.18
C LEU A 512 21.11 8.87 19.75
N LEU A 513 19.96 8.43 19.23
CA LEU A 513 19.33 7.18 19.69
C LEU A 513 20.20 5.94 19.46
N PRO A 514 20.79 5.73 18.26
CA PRO A 514 21.75 4.63 18.05
C PRO A 514 22.94 4.68 19.01
N LEU A 515 23.52 5.87 19.25
CA LEU A 515 24.65 6.01 20.18
C LEU A 515 24.27 5.65 21.61
N LEU A 516 23.15 6.17 22.12
CA LEU A 516 22.65 5.90 23.47
C LEU A 516 22.31 4.42 23.69
N ARG A 517 21.92 3.71 22.64
CA ARG A 517 21.72 2.25 22.70
C ARG A 517 23.02 1.49 22.79
N MET A 518 24.01 1.89 22.01
CA MET A 518 25.33 1.26 22.09
C MET A 518 25.95 1.44 23.46
N THR A 519 25.83 2.62 24.08
CA THR A 519 26.32 2.84 25.45
C THR A 519 25.58 1.98 26.47
N LYS A 520 24.23 1.95 26.43
CA LYS A 520 23.43 1.09 27.32
C LYS A 520 23.75 -0.40 27.16
N ARG A 521 23.95 -0.88 25.93
CA ARG A 521 24.35 -2.28 25.67
C ARG A 521 25.73 -2.59 26.21
N LYS A 522 26.69 -1.67 26.09
CA LYS A 522 28.03 -1.81 26.67
C LYS A 522 27.99 -1.81 28.21
N GLU A 523 27.14 -0.99 28.81
CA GLU A 523 26.94 -0.97 30.28
C GLU A 523 26.29 -2.27 30.78
N GLN A 524 25.28 -2.80 30.08
CA GLN A 524 24.68 -4.10 30.40
C GLN A 524 25.69 -5.25 30.30
N LEU A 525 26.54 -5.25 29.26
CA LEU A 525 27.63 -6.22 29.11
C LEU A 525 28.67 -6.08 30.25
N ARG A 526 28.99 -4.86 30.68
CA ARG A 526 29.91 -4.64 31.81
C ARG A 526 29.34 -5.12 33.14
N LEU A 527 28.03 -4.98 33.35
CA LEU A 527 27.37 -5.43 34.58
C LEU A 527 27.26 -6.96 34.63
N THR A 528 26.88 -7.59 33.52
CA THR A 528 26.87 -9.07 33.41
C THR A 528 28.26 -9.68 33.62
N HIS A 529 29.31 -9.11 33.03
CA HIS A 529 30.69 -9.53 33.29
C HIS A 529 31.18 -9.27 34.73
N ARG A 530 30.54 -8.38 35.49
CA ARG A 530 30.91 -8.08 36.89
C ARG A 530 30.23 -9.04 37.86
N ASP A 531 29.04 -9.52 37.52
CA ASP A 531 28.34 -10.56 38.27
C ASP A 531 29.00 -11.93 38.00
N ASP A 532 29.40 -12.22 36.76
CA ASP A 532 30.16 -13.43 36.41
C ASP A 532 31.57 -13.45 37.07
N ALA A 533 32.15 -12.28 37.37
CA ALA A 533 33.43 -12.19 38.08
C ALA A 533 33.30 -12.33 39.61
N MET A 534 32.11 -12.08 40.18
CA MET A 534 31.85 -12.29 41.61
C MET A 534 31.43 -13.73 41.94
N ASP A 535 30.96 -14.51 40.96
CA ASP A 535 30.69 -15.95 41.12
C ASP A 535 31.93 -16.84 40.90
N VAL A 536 33.10 -16.27 40.58
CA VAL A 536 34.36 -17.00 40.34
C VAL A 536 35.42 -16.74 41.43
N GLU A 537 35.19 -15.86 42.40
CA GLU A 537 36.09 -15.65 43.55
C GLU A 537 35.84 -16.61 44.74
N GLY A 538 35.23 -17.77 44.46
CA GLY A 538 35.03 -18.85 45.42
C GLY A 538 35.31 -20.20 44.81
N ASP A 539 36.54 -20.41 44.32
CA ASP A 539 37.27 -21.69 44.33
C ASP A 539 38.63 -21.49 43.62
N GLU A 540 39.70 -21.33 44.40
CA GLU A 540 41.07 -21.52 43.92
C GLU A 540 41.32 -23.03 43.73
N GLU A 541 41.81 -23.46 42.56
CA GLU A 541 43.05 -24.24 42.41
C GLU A 541 43.31 -24.68 40.96
N MET A 542 44.52 -24.36 40.49
CA MET A 542 45.39 -25.05 39.51
C MET A 542 44.80 -25.63 38.20
N GLU A 543 45.22 -25.09 37.05
CA GLU A 543 46.28 -25.71 36.22
C GLU A 543 46.60 -24.81 35.00
N GLU A 544 47.89 -24.55 34.80
CA GLU A 544 48.45 -24.00 33.57
C GLU A 544 48.33 -25.02 32.45
N ASP A 545 47.77 -24.64 31.29
CA ASP A 545 48.40 -25.06 30.04
C ASP A 545 48.09 -24.16 28.85
N LYS A 546 49.09 -24.07 27.98
CA LYS A 546 49.29 -23.09 26.91
C LYS A 546 48.61 -23.49 25.59
N ASP A 547 48.54 -22.46 24.73
CA ASP A 547 48.49 -22.49 23.26
C ASP A 547 47.12 -22.51 22.55
N GLY A 548 46.94 -21.55 21.64
CA GLY A 548 46.02 -21.68 20.50
C GLY A 548 45.23 -20.44 20.09
N ALA A 549 45.91 -19.36 19.70
CA ALA A 549 45.29 -18.28 18.94
C ALA A 549 45.03 -18.72 17.48
N ASP A 550 43.79 -18.61 16.97
CA ASP A 550 43.51 -17.84 15.74
C ASP A 550 42.01 -17.81 15.31
N ARG A 551 41.59 -16.58 14.96
CA ARG A 551 40.66 -16.19 13.85
C ARG A 551 39.16 -16.49 13.93
N LEU A 552 38.37 -15.45 14.25
CA LEU A 552 37.08 -15.19 13.58
C LEU A 552 36.88 -13.68 13.31
N ALA A 553 36.83 -13.32 12.03
CA ALA A 553 36.39 -12.02 11.52
C ALA A 553 34.86 -12.00 11.33
N PRO A 554 34.19 -10.83 11.39
CA PRO A 554 32.73 -10.75 11.41
C PRO A 554 32.11 -10.75 10.00
N PHE A 555 31.15 -11.64 9.79
CA PHE A 555 30.31 -11.69 8.59
C PHE A 555 29.24 -10.59 8.62
N TRP A 556 29.08 -9.94 7.47
CA TRP A 556 28.23 -8.79 7.22
C TRP A 556 26.73 -9.11 7.32
N SER A 557 25.99 -8.21 7.96
CA SER A 557 24.52 -8.21 8.03
C SER A 557 23.90 -7.76 6.71
N GLY A 558 23.04 -8.61 6.14
CA GLY A 558 22.24 -8.33 4.95
C GLY A 558 21.19 -7.23 5.18
N ARG A 559 21.10 -6.33 4.19
CA ARG A 559 19.98 -5.39 4.02
C ARG A 559 18.68 -6.17 3.85
N MET A 560 17.73 -5.98 4.77
CA MET A 560 16.31 -6.16 4.50
C MET A 560 15.79 -4.87 3.88
N VAL A 561 15.34 -4.98 2.63
CA VAL A 561 14.54 -3.98 1.91
C VAL A 561 13.09 -4.31 2.26
N ASP A 562 12.41 -3.41 2.97
CA ASP A 562 10.96 -3.45 3.15
C ASP A 562 10.37 -2.27 2.35
N ASP A 563 9.70 -2.62 1.25
CA ASP A 563 8.89 -1.74 0.43
C ASP A 563 7.57 -1.41 1.16
N ASP A 564 7.27 -0.13 1.30
CA ASP A 564 5.91 0.40 1.49
C ASP A 564 5.90 1.82 0.87
N GLU A 565 5.51 1.89 -0.40
CA GLU A 565 5.30 3.14 -1.14
C GLU A 565 4.17 3.96 -0.51
N ASP A 566 4.54 5.08 0.13
CA ASP A 566 3.65 6.22 0.34
C ASP A 566 3.46 6.91 -1.02
N VAL A 567 2.33 6.67 -1.69
CA VAL A 567 1.92 7.47 -2.86
C VAL A 567 1.54 8.87 -2.36
N SER A 568 2.51 9.79 -2.33
CA SER A 568 2.29 11.23 -2.25
C SER A 568 2.01 11.77 -3.64
N SER A 569 0.85 12.42 -3.78
CA SER A 569 0.53 13.23 -4.95
C SER A 569 1.35 14.52 -4.90
N ASP A 570 2.38 14.62 -5.73
CA ASP A 570 3.05 15.88 -6.02
C ASP A 570 2.09 16.80 -6.78
N GLY A 571 1.81 17.95 -6.17
CA GLY A 571 1.29 19.13 -6.84
C GLY A 571 2.45 20.11 -7.00
N ASN A 572 2.99 20.21 -8.22
CA ASN A 572 3.85 21.32 -8.59
C ASN A 572 2.97 22.54 -8.87
N HIS A 573 3.11 23.57 -8.05
CA HIS A 573 2.91 24.96 -8.47
C HIS A 573 4.21 25.41 -9.14
N THR A 574 4.10 25.89 -10.36
CA THR A 574 5.14 26.70 -11.01
C THR A 574 4.68 28.14 -10.95
N ASP A 575 5.53 28.95 -10.35
CA ASP A 575 5.44 30.39 -10.24
C ASP A 575 5.42 31.06 -11.62
N GLU A 576 4.48 31.99 -11.82
CA GLU A 576 4.57 33.06 -12.81
C GLU A 576 4.20 34.37 -12.09
N ASP A 577 5.21 35.07 -11.57
CA ASP A 577 5.26 36.53 -11.44
C ASP A 577 6.08 37.03 -12.64
N GLY A 578 5.78 38.08 -13.38
CA GLY A 578 4.78 39.13 -13.30
C GLY A 578 5.33 40.33 -14.08
N SER A 579 4.49 41.03 -14.85
CA SER A 579 4.63 42.47 -15.11
C SER A 579 3.44 43.01 -15.90
N ASP A 580 2.65 43.84 -15.22
CA ASP A 580 1.76 44.85 -15.79
C ASP A 580 2.49 45.72 -16.84
N PHE A 581 1.80 46.10 -17.92
CA PHE A 581 1.49 47.51 -18.21
C PHE A 581 0.44 47.60 -19.32
N SER A 582 -0.33 48.67 -19.21
CA SER A 582 -1.61 48.98 -19.83
C SER A 582 -1.56 49.52 -21.26
N THR A 583 -2.78 49.73 -21.79
CA THR A 583 -3.23 50.77 -22.73
C THR A 583 -3.03 50.56 -24.24
N ASP A 584 -4.20 50.38 -24.87
CA ASP A 584 -4.72 51.16 -26.00
C ASP A 584 -4.45 50.76 -27.47
N GLU A 585 -5.56 50.92 -28.19
CA GLU A 585 -5.73 51.24 -29.62
C GLU A 585 -5.69 50.14 -30.69
N GLU A 586 -6.93 49.89 -31.17
CA GLU A 586 -7.35 50.05 -32.57
C GLU A 586 -6.68 49.28 -33.73
N SER A 587 -7.59 48.65 -34.48
CA SER A 587 -7.67 48.66 -35.95
C SER A 587 -6.92 47.56 -36.74
N ASP A 588 -7.76 46.70 -37.31
CA ASP A 588 -7.90 46.47 -38.76
C ASP A 588 -7.00 45.44 -39.49
N TYR A 589 -7.63 44.87 -40.53
CA TYR A 589 -7.20 43.85 -41.50
C TYR A 589 -7.15 42.39 -40.98
N GLY A 590 -7.91 41.41 -41.49
CA GLY A 590 -8.62 41.30 -42.76
C GLY A 590 -7.93 40.27 -43.67
N GLU A 591 -8.26 38.99 -43.51
CA GLU A 591 -8.69 38.00 -44.53
C GLU A 591 -8.83 36.60 -43.92
#